data_AF-A0A257AK74-F1
#
_entry.id   AF-A0A257AK74-F1
#
_cell.length_a   1.000
_cell.length_b   1.000
_cell.length_c   1.000
_cell.angle_alpha   90.00
_cell.angle_beta   90.00
_cell.angle_gamma   90.00
#
_symmetry.space_group_name_H-M   'P 1'
#
loop_
_entity.id
_entity.type
_entity.pdbx_description
1 polymer ?
#
loop_
_entity_poly.entity_id
_entity_poly.type
_entity_poly.pdbx_seq_one_letter_code
_entity_poly.pdbx_strand_id
1 'polypeptide(L)'
;MECMFACSRRVGRGGFDNSAIRVRSAGGIERGFVVVVCRSCENPPCAKVCPTGALRVRKEKGGGGGVVLNEDKCIGCGFCVQACIMGAIFWSSEKNKPIVCRYCGECADYCVHNAIGLVEV
;
A
#
# COMPACT_ATOMS: atom_id res chain seq x y z
N MET A 1 -3.23 -15.40 -4.02
CA MET A 1 -3.14 -14.49 -2.85
C MET A 1 -1.71 -14.28 -2.38
N GLU A 2 -0.74 -15.05 -2.89
CA GLU A 2 0.71 -14.94 -2.64
C GLU A 2 1.28 -13.53 -2.53
N CYS A 3 0.88 -12.60 -3.39
CA CYS A 3 1.37 -11.23 -3.36
C CYS A 3 1.05 -10.52 -2.02
N MET A 4 -0.06 -10.85 -1.35
CA MET A 4 -0.38 -10.31 -0.02
C MET A 4 0.54 -10.87 1.06
N PHE A 5 0.81 -12.18 1.02
CA PHE A 5 1.70 -12.84 1.97
C PHE A 5 3.15 -12.40 1.79
N ALA A 6 3.61 -12.30 0.54
CA ALA A 6 4.92 -11.72 0.23
C ALA A 6 5.02 -10.30 0.80
N CYS A 7 3.98 -9.47 0.62
CA CYS A 7 4.00 -8.11 1.15
C CYS A 7 3.97 -8.05 2.68
N SER A 8 3.25 -8.93 3.39
CA SER A 8 3.20 -8.93 4.86
C SER A 8 4.49 -9.45 5.50
N ARG A 9 5.26 -10.33 4.82
CA ARG A 9 6.56 -10.82 5.28
C ARG A 9 7.55 -9.70 5.61
N ARG A 10 7.50 -8.57 4.90
CA ARG A 10 8.35 -7.41 5.20
C ARG A 10 8.16 -6.83 6.61
N VAL A 11 6.99 -7.04 7.21
CA VAL A 11 6.65 -6.58 8.57
C VAL A 11 7.03 -7.66 9.60
N GLY A 12 7.52 -8.82 9.15
CA GLY A 12 7.86 -9.97 9.99
C GLY A 12 6.66 -10.61 10.67
N ARG A 13 5.43 -10.27 10.23
CA ARG A 13 4.18 -10.67 10.88
C ARG A 13 3.16 -11.13 9.85
N GLY A 14 2.51 -12.26 10.11
CA GLY A 14 1.45 -12.81 9.27
C GLY A 14 0.13 -12.04 9.43
N GLY A 15 -0.70 -12.03 8.38
CA GLY A 15 -2.03 -11.43 8.40
C GLY A 15 -2.29 -10.45 7.25
N PHE A 16 -3.54 -10.39 6.81
CA PHE A 16 -3.98 -9.50 5.72
C PHE A 16 -3.90 -8.01 6.09
N ASP A 17 -4.05 -7.69 7.37
CA ASP A 17 -4.03 -6.33 7.91
C ASP A 17 -2.65 -5.66 7.79
N ASN A 18 -1.60 -6.47 7.74
CA ASN A 18 -0.22 -5.99 7.62
C ASN A 18 0.28 -5.93 6.16
N SER A 19 -0.57 -6.30 5.20
CA SER A 19 -0.27 -6.23 3.77
C SER A 19 -0.60 -4.85 3.18
N ALA A 20 0.32 -4.30 2.38
CA ALA A 20 0.10 -3.07 1.61
C ALA A 20 -0.54 -3.30 0.22
N ILE A 21 -0.92 -4.55 -0.07
CA ILE A 21 -1.55 -4.98 -1.32
C ILE A 21 -2.71 -5.92 -1.00
N ARG A 22 -3.85 -5.76 -1.68
CA ARG A 22 -5.01 -6.65 -1.52
C ARG A 22 -5.59 -7.08 -2.86
N VAL A 23 -5.71 -8.39 -3.03
CA VAL A 23 -6.55 -9.01 -4.06
C VAL A 23 -8.00 -9.05 -3.57
N ARG A 24 -8.95 -8.57 -4.37
CA ARG A 24 -10.38 -8.54 -4.03
C ARG A 24 -11.18 -9.09 -5.22
N SER A 25 -12.34 -9.68 -4.99
CA SER A 25 -13.25 -10.04 -6.09
C SER A 25 -13.76 -8.78 -6.79
N ALA A 26 -13.82 -8.81 -8.12
CA ALA A 26 -14.38 -7.73 -8.93
C ALA A 26 -15.93 -7.73 -8.94
N GLY A 27 -16.56 -8.71 -8.28
CA GLY A 27 -18.02 -8.86 -8.20
C GLY A 27 -18.45 -10.31 -8.42
N GLY A 28 -18.21 -11.16 -7.43
CA GLY A 28 -18.48 -12.60 -7.48
C GLY A 28 -17.31 -13.42 -8.04
N ILE A 29 -17.50 -14.73 -8.17
CA ILE A 29 -16.46 -15.66 -8.64
C ILE A 29 -16.26 -15.52 -10.17
N GLU A 30 -17.32 -15.18 -10.90
CA GLU A 30 -17.32 -15.11 -12.37
C GLU A 30 -16.58 -13.89 -12.93
N ARG A 31 -16.49 -12.79 -12.18
CA ARG A 31 -15.84 -11.54 -12.63
C ARG A 31 -14.35 -11.47 -12.29
N GLY A 32 -13.80 -12.53 -11.70
CA GLY A 32 -12.39 -12.62 -11.34
C GLY A 32 -11.99 -11.68 -10.20
N PHE A 33 -10.70 -11.36 -10.17
CA PHE A 33 -10.06 -10.65 -9.07
C PHE A 33 -9.30 -9.41 -9.54
N VAL A 34 -9.33 -8.37 -8.70
CA VAL A 34 -8.57 -7.14 -8.89
C VAL A 34 -7.50 -7.01 -7.81
N VAL A 35 -6.33 -6.52 -8.21
CA VAL A 35 -5.23 -6.23 -7.30
C VAL A 35 -5.25 -4.75 -6.96
N VAL A 36 -5.44 -4.44 -5.67
CA VAL A 36 -5.41 -3.07 -5.16
C VAL A 36 -4.07 -2.83 -4.47
N VAL A 37 -3.29 -1.93 -5.05
CA VAL A 37 -1.99 -1.47 -4.57
C VAL A 37 -1.85 0.02 -4.86
N CYS A 38 -0.93 0.70 -4.17
CA CYS A 38 -0.66 2.11 -4.43
C CYS A 38 -0.28 2.33 -5.90
N ARG A 39 -0.71 3.47 -6.48
CA ARG A 39 -0.49 3.83 -7.89
C ARG A 39 0.37 5.08 -8.08
N SER A 40 1.02 5.54 -7.01
CA SER A 40 1.98 6.64 -7.03
C SER A 40 1.39 7.91 -7.65
N CYS A 41 0.30 8.40 -7.05
CA CYS A 41 -0.31 9.64 -7.53
C CYS A 41 0.70 10.80 -7.43
N GLU A 42 0.83 11.58 -8.50
CA GLU A 42 1.64 12.80 -8.55
C GLU A 42 1.19 13.82 -7.49
N ASN A 43 -0.12 13.91 -7.28
CA ASN A 43 -0.75 14.78 -6.31
C ASN A 43 -1.54 13.99 -5.26
N PRO A 44 -0.88 13.31 -4.31
CA PRO A 44 -1.52 12.32 -3.46
C PRO A 44 -2.44 12.98 -2.41
N PRO A 45 -3.77 12.80 -2.49
CA PRO A 45 -4.69 13.35 -1.49
C PRO A 45 -4.41 12.77 -0.10
N CYS A 46 -3.99 11.51 -0.02
CA CYS A 46 -3.64 10.86 1.24
C CYS A 46 -2.52 11.56 2.01
N ALA A 47 -1.53 12.13 1.34
CA ALA A 47 -0.47 12.90 2.00
C ALA A 47 -0.96 14.29 2.42
N LYS A 48 -1.79 14.95 1.59
CA LYS A 48 -2.32 16.29 1.86
C LYS A 48 -3.21 16.36 3.09
N VAL A 49 -4.01 15.32 3.34
CA VAL A 49 -4.91 15.28 4.50
C VAL A 49 -4.20 14.96 5.82
N CYS A 50 -2.90 14.67 5.80
CA CYS A 50 -2.19 14.28 7.02
C CYS A 50 -1.94 15.52 7.91
N PRO A 51 -2.57 15.64 9.08
CA PRO A 51 -2.48 16.85 9.90
C PRO A 51 -1.10 17.03 10.53
N THR A 52 -0.36 15.93 10.75
CA THR A 52 0.98 15.96 11.37
C THR A 52 2.12 15.92 10.35
N GLY A 53 1.82 15.83 9.06
CA GLY A 53 2.83 15.63 8.02
C GLY A 53 3.60 14.31 8.13
N ALA A 54 3.05 13.32 8.85
CA ALA A 54 3.64 11.99 8.99
C ALA A 54 3.69 11.23 7.65
N LEU A 55 2.68 11.41 6.80
CA LEU A 55 2.63 10.82 5.47
C LEU A 55 3.07 11.85 4.44
N ARG A 56 4.16 11.55 3.72
CA ARG A 56 4.77 12.47 2.74
C ARG A 56 5.05 11.76 1.42
N VAL A 57 5.09 12.53 0.33
CA VAL A 57 5.50 12.02 -0.98
C VAL A 57 6.97 11.62 -0.92
N ARG A 58 7.31 10.47 -1.50
CA ARG A 58 8.71 10.07 -1.65
C ARG A 58 9.34 10.93 -2.76
N LYS A 59 10.42 11.66 -2.43
CA LYS A 59 11.11 12.58 -3.35
C LYS A 59 12.45 12.02 -3.87
N GLU A 60 12.72 10.75 -3.63
CA GLU A 60 14.01 10.14 -3.98
C GLU A 60 14.11 10.00 -5.50
N LYS A 61 15.19 10.57 -6.07
CA LYS A 61 15.52 10.45 -7.50
C LYS A 61 15.93 8.99 -7.76
N GLY A 62 15.11 8.25 -8.50
CA GLY A 62 15.49 6.95 -9.07
C GLY A 62 14.99 5.69 -8.34
N GLY A 63 13.87 5.71 -7.62
CA GLY A 63 13.38 4.44 -7.06
C GLY A 63 12.06 4.52 -6.30
N GLY A 64 10.96 4.35 -7.04
CA GLY A 64 9.64 4.07 -6.49
C GLY A 64 8.89 5.30 -6.02
N GLY A 65 7.96 5.78 -6.85
CA GLY A 65 7.04 6.84 -6.46
C GLY A 65 6.12 6.45 -5.30
N GLY A 66 5.16 7.30 -4.97
CA GLY A 66 4.19 7.08 -3.89
C GLY A 66 4.51 7.84 -2.61
N VAL A 67 4.16 7.24 -1.47
CA VAL A 67 4.18 7.92 -0.17
C VAL A 67 4.95 7.10 0.86
N VAL A 68 5.61 7.79 1.78
CA VAL A 68 6.31 7.21 2.92
C VAL A 68 5.68 7.71 4.21
N LEU A 69 5.45 6.78 5.14
CA LEU A 69 4.93 7.06 6.47
C LEU A 69 6.10 7.14 7.45
N ASN A 70 6.16 8.24 8.20
CA ASN A 70 6.94 8.33 9.42
C ASN A 70 6.05 7.87 10.58
N GLU A 71 6.37 6.72 11.18
CA GLU A 71 5.56 6.12 12.26
C GLU A 71 5.59 6.98 13.54
N ASP A 72 6.69 7.67 13.84
CA ASP A 72 6.86 8.50 15.04
C ASP A 72 5.96 9.74 15.05
N LYS A 73 5.75 10.36 13.88
CA LYS A 73 4.87 11.54 13.72
C LYS A 73 3.40 11.16 13.51
N CYS A 74 3.12 9.89 13.24
CA CYS A 74 1.76 9.46 12.91
C CYS A 74 0.93 9.38 14.20
N ILE A 75 -0.20 10.06 14.26
CA ILE A 75 -1.13 9.98 15.41
C ILE A 75 -2.22 8.91 15.25
N GLY A 76 -2.25 8.19 14.13
CA GLY A 76 -3.28 7.16 13.89
C GLY A 76 -4.69 7.71 13.63
N CYS A 77 -4.83 8.91 13.05
CA CYS A 77 -6.13 9.52 12.76
C CYS A 77 -6.94 8.84 11.64
N GLY A 78 -6.34 7.98 10.81
CA GLY A 78 -7.04 7.26 9.74
C GLY A 78 -7.42 8.09 8.50
N PHE A 79 -7.27 9.42 8.49
CA PHE A 79 -7.69 10.26 7.35
C PHE A 79 -7.07 9.87 6.02
N CYS A 80 -5.81 9.42 6.02
CA CYS A 80 -5.13 8.96 4.81
C CYS A 80 -5.80 7.72 4.18
N VAL A 81 -6.39 6.84 4.99
CA VAL A 81 -7.12 5.64 4.51
C VAL A 81 -8.35 6.07 3.71
N GLN A 82 -9.14 7.00 4.27
CA GLN A 82 -10.35 7.51 3.64
C GLN A 82 -10.07 8.38 2.41
N ALA A 83 -8.99 9.16 2.45
CA ALA A 83 -8.61 10.05 1.35
C ALA A 83 -8.00 9.32 0.14
N CYS A 84 -7.62 8.05 0.27
CA CYS A 84 -7.02 7.31 -0.83
C CYS A 84 -8.09 6.93 -1.88
N ILE A 85 -8.10 7.65 -3.00
CA ILE A 85 -8.98 7.38 -4.16
C ILE A 85 -8.88 5.94 -4.70
N MET A 86 -7.71 5.31 -4.62
CA MET A 86 -7.52 3.92 -5.04
C MET A 86 -7.87 2.90 -3.95
N GLY A 87 -8.16 3.35 -2.72
CA GLY A 87 -8.38 2.48 -1.57
C GLY A 87 -7.17 1.59 -1.25
N ALA A 88 -5.96 2.09 -1.50
CA ALA A 88 -4.70 1.34 -1.44
C ALA A 88 -3.89 1.60 -0.16
N ILE A 89 -4.42 2.40 0.76
CA ILE A 89 -3.89 2.54 2.12
C ILE A 89 -4.77 1.67 3.02
N PHE A 90 -4.13 0.77 3.75
CA PHE A 90 -4.81 -0.16 4.65
C PHE A 90 -4.55 0.19 6.10
N TRP A 91 -5.26 -0.46 7.02
CA TRP A 91 -5.09 -0.27 8.45
C TRP A 91 -4.51 -1.54 9.08
N SER A 92 -3.46 -1.37 9.90
CA SER A 92 -2.99 -2.43 10.79
C SER A 92 -3.57 -2.16 12.17
N SER A 93 -4.52 -2.99 12.58
CA SER A 93 -5.15 -2.93 13.91
C SER A 93 -4.13 -3.15 15.02
N GLU A 94 -3.10 -3.95 14.76
CA GLU A 94 -2.04 -4.26 15.71
C GLU A 94 -1.13 -3.07 15.99
N LYS A 95 -0.69 -2.36 14.94
CA LYS A 95 0.12 -1.14 15.08
C LYS A 95 -0.71 0.08 15.44
N ASN A 96 -2.02 0.02 15.21
CA ASN A 96 -2.92 1.16 15.20
C ASN A 96 -2.42 2.29 14.27
N LYS A 97 -1.90 1.89 13.10
CA LYS A 97 -1.28 2.77 12.08
C LYS A 97 -1.68 2.35 10.67
N PRO A 98 -1.65 3.28 9.70
CA PRO A 98 -1.87 2.95 8.31
C PRO A 98 -0.69 2.16 7.72
N ILE A 99 -1.00 1.19 6.87
CA ILE A 99 -0.03 0.41 6.10
C ILE A 99 0.00 0.97 4.68
N VAL A 100 1.19 1.44 4.27
CA VAL A 100 1.44 2.03 2.94
C VAL A 100 2.42 1.18 2.14
N CYS A 101 2.24 1.15 0.82
CA CYS A 101 3.15 0.46 -0.08
C CYS A 101 4.47 1.22 -0.20
N ARG A 102 5.60 0.52 -0.06
CA ARG A 102 6.96 1.08 -0.19
C ARG A 102 7.59 0.90 -1.58
N TYR A 103 6.86 0.28 -2.51
CA TYR A 103 7.38 -0.07 -3.85
C TYR A 103 8.68 -0.90 -3.78
N CYS A 104 8.73 -1.89 -2.88
CA CYS A 104 9.90 -2.74 -2.68
C CYS A 104 10.02 -3.92 -3.65
N GLY A 105 9.08 -4.11 -4.59
CA GLY A 105 9.16 -5.16 -5.60
C GLY A 105 8.81 -6.57 -5.14
N GLU A 106 8.99 -6.93 -3.87
CA GLU A 106 8.81 -8.32 -3.37
C GLU A 106 7.51 -9.01 -3.82
N CYS A 107 6.38 -8.31 -3.82
CA CYS A 107 5.12 -8.91 -4.26
C CYS A 107 5.09 -9.25 -5.76
N ALA A 108 5.80 -8.48 -6.59
CA ALA A 108 5.97 -8.75 -8.02
C ALA A 108 6.89 -9.93 -8.25
N ASP A 109 8.02 -10.02 -7.53
CA ASP A 109 8.98 -11.12 -7.67
C ASP A 109 8.36 -12.49 -7.32
N TYR A 110 7.47 -12.53 -6.33
CA TYR A 110 6.74 -13.75 -5.95
C TYR A 110 5.51 -14.05 -6.84
N CYS A 111 5.18 -13.19 -7.80
CA CYS A 111 3.97 -13.35 -8.60
C CYS A 111 4.18 -14.33 -9.77
N VAL A 112 3.94 -15.63 -9.53
CA VAL A 112 4.03 -16.68 -10.56
C VAL A 112 3.10 -16.48 -11.76
N HIS A 113 2.06 -15.66 -11.61
CA HIS A 113 1.10 -15.36 -12.66
C HIS A 113 1.44 -14.10 -13.47
N ASN A 114 2.52 -13.39 -13.13
CA ASN A 114 2.88 -12.10 -13.73
C ASN A 114 1.74 -11.07 -13.73
N ALA A 115 0.85 -11.13 -12.73
CA ALA A 115 -0.30 -10.22 -12.61
C ALA A 115 0.10 -8.81 -12.14
N ILE A 116 1.30 -8.66 -11.58
CA ILE A 116 1.86 -7.40 -11.12
C ILE A 116 3.35 -7.34 -11.46
N GLY A 117 3.84 -6.15 -11.80
CA GLY A 117 5.23 -5.86 -12.11
C GLY A 117 5.61 -4.47 -11.58
N LEU A 118 6.86 -4.32 -11.16
CA LEU A 118 7.42 -3.01 -10.82
C LEU A 118 8.07 -2.43 -12.09
N VAL A 119 7.63 -1.24 -12.50
CA VAL A 119 8.13 -0.56 -13.69
C VAL A 119 8.65 0.81 -13.27
N GLU A 120 9.83 1.16 -13.76
CA GLU A 120 10.38 2.51 -13.61
C GLU A 120 9.75 3.41 -14.68
N VAL A 121 9.19 4.54 -14.23
CA VAL A 121 8.52 5.55 -15.08
C VAL A 121 9.24 6.88 -14.97
#